data_AF-A0AAD9CK04-F1
#
_entry.id   AF-A0AAD9CK04-F1
#
_cell.length_a   1.000
_cell.length_b   1.000
_cell.length_c   1.000
_cell.angle_alpha   90.00
_cell.angle_beta   90.00
_cell.angle_gamma   90.00
#
_symmetry.space_group_name_H-M   'P 1'
#
loop_
_entity.id
_entity.type
_entity.pdbx_description
1 polymer ?
#
loop_
_entity_poly.entity_id
_entity_poly.type
_entity_poly.pdbx_seq_one_letter_code
_entity_poly.pdbx_strand_id
1 'polypeptide(L)'
;MAGRGRMVPCACLGLFGVLCWVWVSFASFPDDQLPLEALDAVDRAAFQPQSALSEMEFSSISSYRGPGNRDRRINKELPILLWWSGGLFPHFPGDSERIDCATSSCLVTSNRKVQMYKRTASIIFYGTDFRAYEAPLPRLRHQTWALFHEESPMNNYFLSHGPGIRLFNYTATFRRESDYPLTLQWLPSLDYLLQPVAVPLGEKNRLRREGLAPVLYMQSHCDVPSDRNRYVQELMKYIQVDSYGKCLNNKPLPENLEDTATATGEESSFMNFVARYKFHLALENGLCPDYMTEKLWRPLHQGCVPVYRGSSSVADWMPNDHSVIIIDHFPSPKSLAEFLKRLDENDDEYARYLEFKKPSRITNTRLLEALETREWGVNDMSKPNYLNGFECYVCDKENARLAAERTYRKAPNKNQPPKPKMANNSHMGCPLPGPGYGHVTDLPADDGWLQIWPQDYWQSLDQAEGLESLIRHNESDPSLLWKHIQNMAVSRARGKH
;
A
#
# COMPACT_ATOMS: atom_id res chain seq x y z
N MET A 1 -46.64 15.51 -69.54
CA MET A 1 -47.70 16.52 -69.31
C MET A 1 -48.23 16.36 -67.88
N ALA A 2 -49.10 17.25 -67.39
CA ALA A 2 -49.60 17.27 -66.00
C ALA A 2 -50.55 16.09 -65.66
N GLY A 3 -50.90 15.79 -64.40
CA GLY A 3 -50.39 16.28 -63.10
C GLY A 3 -51.47 16.50 -62.01
N ARG A 4 -51.22 16.03 -60.76
CA ARG A 4 -52.07 16.10 -59.52
C ARG A 4 -53.38 15.27 -59.54
N GLY A 5 -53.90 14.72 -58.43
CA GLY A 5 -53.34 14.48 -57.07
C GLY A 5 -54.38 14.44 -55.92
N ARG A 6 -54.06 13.77 -54.77
CA ARG A 6 -54.80 13.69 -53.46
C ARG A 6 -56.15 12.92 -53.47
N MET A 7 -56.72 12.29 -52.42
CA MET A 7 -56.45 11.95 -50.98
C MET A 7 -57.40 10.74 -50.60
N VAL A 8 -57.26 9.82 -49.62
CA VAL A 8 -56.57 9.66 -48.30
C VAL A 8 -57.31 10.29 -47.10
N PRO A 9 -57.55 9.63 -45.92
CA PRO A 9 -57.35 8.23 -45.45
C PRO A 9 -58.74 7.52 -45.20
N CYS A 10 -59.13 6.65 -44.22
CA CYS A 10 -58.63 5.89 -43.02
C CYS A 10 -59.72 4.79 -42.66
N ALA A 11 -59.81 3.93 -41.59
CA ALA A 11 -59.04 3.50 -40.39
C ALA A 11 -59.66 2.18 -39.77
N CYS A 12 -58.97 1.52 -38.81
CA CYS A 12 -59.46 0.62 -37.71
C CYS A 12 -60.13 -0.76 -38.03
N LEU A 13 -60.04 -1.85 -37.22
CA LEU A 13 -59.30 -2.16 -35.96
C LEU A 13 -59.23 -3.71 -35.64
N GLY A 14 -58.10 -4.20 -35.08
CA GLY A 14 -57.96 -5.47 -34.30
C GLY A 14 -57.85 -6.83 -35.06
N LEU A 15 -57.32 -7.94 -34.48
CA LEU A 15 -56.57 -8.18 -33.22
C LEU A 15 -55.88 -9.60 -33.19
N PHE A 16 -54.82 -9.76 -32.36
CA PHE A 16 -54.15 -11.01 -31.85
C PHE A 16 -53.32 -11.98 -32.75
N GLY A 17 -52.25 -12.54 -32.15
CA GLY A 17 -51.40 -13.65 -32.65
C GLY A 17 -49.89 -13.32 -32.76
N VAL A 18 -49.05 -13.36 -31.71
CA VAL A 18 -48.44 -14.51 -30.96
C VAL A 18 -47.14 -15.09 -31.58
N LEU A 19 -46.14 -15.31 -30.71
CA LEU A 19 -44.79 -15.91 -30.90
C LEU A 19 -43.72 -15.09 -31.64
N CYS A 20 -42.67 -14.70 -30.90
CA CYS A 20 -41.41 -14.18 -31.44
C CYS A 20 -40.32 -15.27 -31.43
N TRP A 21 -39.65 -15.45 -32.58
CA TRP A 21 -38.33 -16.07 -32.73
C TRP A 21 -37.58 -15.23 -33.76
N VAL A 22 -36.47 -14.58 -33.37
CA VAL A 22 -35.59 -13.85 -34.31
C VAL A 22 -34.14 -14.11 -33.93
N TRP A 23 -33.37 -14.63 -34.89
CA TRP A 23 -31.92 -14.65 -34.84
C TRP A 23 -31.37 -13.42 -35.60
N VAL A 24 -30.14 -13.03 -35.26
CA VAL A 24 -29.50 -11.77 -35.68
C VAL A 24 -29.53 -11.52 -37.20
N SER A 25 -29.76 -10.26 -37.61
CA SER A 25 -29.21 -9.70 -38.85
C SER A 25 -29.00 -8.19 -38.72
N PHE A 26 -27.95 -7.69 -39.38
CA PHE A 26 -27.45 -6.32 -39.24
C PHE A 26 -28.26 -5.29 -40.05
N ALA A 27 -28.42 -4.08 -39.49
CA ALA A 27 -28.77 -2.87 -40.23
C ALA A 27 -28.08 -1.66 -39.57
N SER A 28 -27.33 -0.88 -40.34
CA SER A 28 -26.46 0.20 -39.84
C SER A 28 -27.09 1.59 -40.03
N PHE A 29 -27.24 2.36 -38.94
CA PHE A 29 -27.49 3.81 -38.91
C PHE A 29 -27.19 4.34 -37.49
N PRO A 30 -26.94 5.65 -37.30
CA PRO A 30 -25.89 6.47 -37.91
C PRO A 30 -24.91 7.01 -36.83
N ASP A 31 -23.95 7.86 -37.21
CA ASP A 31 -23.08 8.55 -36.24
C ASP A 31 -23.87 9.51 -35.32
N ASP A 32 -23.78 9.28 -34.01
CA ASP A 32 -23.96 10.32 -32.98
C ASP A 32 -22.91 10.05 -31.87
N GLN A 33 -21.93 10.94 -31.74
CA GLN A 33 -20.75 10.72 -30.90
C GLN A 33 -21.01 11.12 -29.43
N LEU A 34 -21.57 10.20 -28.65
CA LEU A 34 -21.49 10.27 -27.19
C LEU A 34 -20.07 9.85 -26.75
N PRO A 35 -19.30 10.72 -26.05
CA PRO A 35 -17.92 10.40 -25.66
C PRO A 35 -17.88 9.31 -24.59
N LEU A 36 -17.04 8.30 -24.84
CA LEU A 36 -16.93 7.08 -24.01
C LEU A 36 -16.28 7.32 -22.62
N GLU A 37 -15.97 8.57 -22.28
CA GLU A 37 -15.21 8.98 -21.08
C GLU A 37 -16.12 9.18 -19.85
N ALA A 38 -17.42 9.44 -20.05
CA ALA A 38 -18.34 9.84 -18.98
C ALA A 38 -18.70 8.71 -18.00
N LEU A 39 -18.65 7.45 -18.43
CA LEU A 39 -18.90 6.27 -17.58
C LEU A 39 -17.62 5.76 -16.90
N ASP A 40 -16.46 5.97 -17.53
CA ASP A 40 -15.17 5.45 -17.06
C ASP A 40 -14.57 6.30 -15.92
N ALA A 41 -15.05 7.53 -15.74
CA ALA A 41 -14.55 8.46 -14.72
C ALA A 41 -14.99 8.13 -13.28
N VAL A 42 -16.13 7.47 -13.08
CA VAL A 42 -16.72 7.24 -11.75
C VAL A 42 -16.04 6.08 -11.02
N ASP A 43 -15.85 4.93 -11.68
CA ASP A 43 -15.16 3.78 -11.08
C ASP A 43 -13.67 4.05 -10.83
N ARG A 44 -13.00 4.78 -11.73
CA ARG A 44 -11.57 5.11 -11.58
C ARG A 44 -11.26 5.87 -10.29
N ALA A 45 -12.21 6.63 -9.75
CA ALA A 45 -12.03 7.36 -8.49
C ALA A 45 -11.98 6.44 -7.24
N ALA A 46 -12.59 5.25 -7.29
CA ALA A 46 -12.54 4.27 -6.21
C ALA A 46 -11.22 3.48 -6.17
N PHE A 47 -10.54 3.37 -7.31
CA PHE A 47 -9.28 2.63 -7.48
C PHE A 47 -8.04 3.54 -7.68
N GLN A 48 -8.16 4.84 -7.38
CA GLN A 48 -6.98 5.70 -7.17
C GLN A 48 -6.27 5.21 -5.88
N PRO A 49 -5.02 4.70 -5.94
CA PRO A 49 -4.29 4.41 -4.73
C PRO A 49 -3.97 5.73 -4.02
N GLN A 50 -4.49 5.93 -2.81
CA GLN A 50 -4.07 7.02 -1.94
C GLN A 50 -2.66 6.75 -1.39
N SER A 51 -1.66 6.79 -2.27
CA SER A 51 -0.26 6.70 -1.89
C SER A 51 0.08 7.90 -1.00
N ALA A 52 0.78 7.65 0.10
CA ALA A 52 1.35 8.72 0.92
C ALA A 52 2.26 9.68 0.13
N LEU A 53 2.74 9.24 -1.04
CA LEU A 53 3.65 9.97 -1.90
C LEU A 53 2.95 10.81 -2.99
N SER A 54 1.63 10.68 -3.19
CA SER A 54 0.92 11.48 -4.23
C SER A 54 0.73 12.95 -3.85
N GLU A 55 0.85 13.27 -2.56
CA GLU A 55 0.75 14.65 -2.03
C GLU A 55 2.09 15.15 -1.45
N MET A 56 3.15 14.34 -1.49
CA MET A 56 4.50 14.83 -1.18
C MET A 56 5.06 15.60 -2.38
N GLU A 57 5.22 16.92 -2.24
CA GLU A 57 6.13 17.67 -3.10
C GLU A 57 7.55 17.14 -2.91
N PHE A 58 7.96 16.23 -3.81
CA PHE A 58 9.36 15.89 -4.02
C PHE A 58 10.10 17.11 -4.57
N SER A 59 10.46 18.03 -3.66
CA SER A 59 11.42 19.08 -3.98
C SER A 59 12.64 18.45 -4.63
N SER A 60 13.13 19.02 -5.73
CA SER A 60 14.20 18.44 -6.54
C SER A 60 15.56 18.65 -5.85
N ILE A 61 15.77 17.92 -4.75
CA ILE A 61 17.00 17.88 -3.98
C ILE A 61 18.12 17.43 -4.92
N SER A 62 19.07 18.33 -5.16
CA SER A 62 20.19 18.12 -6.08
C SER A 62 20.94 16.82 -5.78
N SER A 63 20.91 15.87 -6.73
CA SER A 63 21.70 14.63 -6.79
C SER A 63 22.36 14.23 -5.46
N TYR A 64 21.70 13.42 -4.63
CA TYR A 64 22.28 12.98 -3.36
C TYR A 64 23.68 12.38 -3.61
N ARG A 65 24.71 13.05 -3.09
CA ARG A 65 26.10 12.59 -3.10
C ARG A 65 26.44 11.98 -1.76
N GLY A 66 26.39 10.66 -1.69
CA GLY A 66 26.84 9.87 -0.56
C GLY A 66 28.26 10.30 -0.15
N PRO A 67 28.46 10.76 1.09
CA PRO A 67 29.76 11.25 1.52
C PRO A 67 30.79 10.11 1.47
N GLY A 68 31.86 10.32 0.71
CA GLY A 68 32.92 9.33 0.52
C GLY A 68 32.89 8.55 -0.79
N ASN A 69 31.90 8.74 -1.67
CA ASN A 69 31.88 8.16 -3.01
C ASN A 69 33.16 8.56 -3.80
N ARG A 70 33.79 7.59 -4.49
CA ARG A 70 35.02 7.78 -5.30
C ARG A 70 34.88 7.30 -6.74
N ASP A 71 33.65 7.08 -7.23
CA ASP A 71 33.36 6.51 -8.53
C ASP A 71 33.51 7.52 -9.68
N ARG A 72 34.68 7.48 -10.32
CA ARG A 72 35.06 8.37 -11.43
C ARG A 72 34.52 7.93 -12.80
N ARG A 73 33.73 6.86 -12.89
CA ARG A 73 33.11 6.42 -14.15
C ARG A 73 32.20 7.50 -14.72
N ILE A 74 32.19 7.65 -16.04
CA ILE A 74 31.25 8.55 -16.74
C ILE A 74 29.88 7.87 -16.90
N ASN A 75 28.81 8.64 -17.07
CA ASN A 75 27.43 8.12 -17.17
C ASN A 75 27.21 7.09 -18.30
N LYS A 76 28.14 6.99 -19.26
CA LYS A 76 28.11 5.96 -20.32
C LYS A 76 28.59 4.57 -19.83
N GLU A 77 29.34 4.52 -18.74
CA GLU A 77 29.98 3.33 -18.14
C GLU A 77 29.25 2.82 -16.87
N LEU A 78 28.36 3.64 -16.30
CA LEU A 78 27.55 3.27 -15.15
C LEU A 78 26.52 2.19 -15.52
N PRO A 79 26.13 1.31 -14.58
CA PRO A 79 24.93 0.50 -14.71
C PRO A 79 23.70 1.43 -14.83
N ILE A 80 22.72 1.00 -15.63
CA ILE A 80 21.40 1.60 -15.62
C ILE A 80 20.51 0.87 -14.61
N LEU A 81 19.78 1.67 -13.82
CA LEU A 81 18.57 1.24 -13.10
C LEU A 81 17.37 1.82 -13.86
N LEU A 82 16.46 0.96 -14.32
CA LEU A 82 15.27 1.35 -15.07
C LEU A 82 14.04 1.28 -14.17
N TRP A 83 13.40 2.40 -13.84
CA TRP A 83 12.05 2.38 -13.28
C TRP A 83 11.05 1.97 -14.36
N TRP A 84 10.25 0.95 -14.06
CA TRP A 84 9.20 0.46 -14.96
C TRP A 84 7.86 1.14 -14.67
N SER A 85 7.51 1.22 -13.39
CA SER A 85 6.34 1.93 -12.86
C SER A 85 6.51 3.45 -12.97
N GLY A 86 5.39 4.19 -13.09
CA GLY A 86 5.40 5.63 -13.35
C GLY A 86 4.79 6.49 -12.22
N GLY A 87 4.01 5.91 -11.32
CA GLY A 87 3.30 6.65 -10.26
C GLY A 87 4.19 7.34 -9.24
N LEU A 88 5.46 6.91 -9.11
CA LEU A 88 6.47 7.52 -8.23
C LEU A 88 7.65 8.15 -9.00
N PHE A 89 7.60 8.22 -10.33
CA PHE A 89 8.80 8.55 -11.12
C PHE A 89 8.48 9.31 -12.42
N PRO A 90 9.20 10.40 -12.73
CA PRO A 90 10.42 10.86 -12.07
C PRO A 90 10.15 11.79 -10.87
N HIS A 91 10.80 11.49 -9.75
CA HIS A 91 10.97 12.37 -8.59
C HIS A 91 12.07 13.44 -8.80
N PHE A 92 12.48 13.65 -10.05
CA PHE A 92 13.47 14.63 -10.48
C PHE A 92 13.13 15.24 -11.86
N PRO A 93 13.71 16.38 -12.27
CA PRO A 93 13.20 17.20 -13.39
C PRO A 93 13.35 16.65 -14.82
N GLY A 94 13.47 15.33 -15.04
CA GLY A 94 13.58 14.74 -16.38
C GLY A 94 13.73 13.21 -16.39
N ASP A 95 13.89 12.63 -17.59
CA ASP A 95 13.86 11.17 -17.79
C ASP A 95 15.09 10.40 -17.26
N SER A 96 16.18 11.05 -16.84
CA SER A 96 17.41 10.38 -16.39
C SER A 96 18.28 11.21 -15.45
N GLU A 97 18.76 10.62 -14.36
CA GLU A 97 19.71 11.24 -13.42
C GLU A 97 20.84 10.28 -13.02
N ARG A 98 22.01 10.84 -12.66
CA ARG A 98 23.11 10.09 -12.03
C ARG A 98 22.93 10.15 -10.52
N ILE A 99 22.74 8.99 -9.88
CA ILE A 99 22.83 8.88 -8.41
C ILE A 99 24.27 8.54 -8.00
N ASP A 100 24.76 9.18 -6.94
CA ASP A 100 26.09 9.01 -6.37
C ASP A 100 25.95 8.45 -4.94
N CYS A 101 25.88 7.12 -4.82
CA CYS A 101 25.58 6.43 -3.56
C CYS A 101 26.82 6.27 -2.66
N ALA A 102 26.70 5.63 -1.50
CA ALA A 102 27.79 5.54 -0.52
C ALA A 102 29.05 4.85 -1.09
N THR A 103 28.90 3.77 -1.87
CA THR A 103 30.06 3.05 -2.44
C THR A 103 30.18 3.16 -3.97
N SER A 104 29.07 3.32 -4.70
CA SER A 104 29.03 3.27 -6.17
C SER A 104 28.11 4.34 -6.77
N SER A 105 28.16 4.51 -8.09
CA SER A 105 27.21 5.36 -8.82
C SER A 105 26.45 4.59 -9.91
N CYS A 106 25.26 5.09 -10.25
CA CYS A 106 24.36 4.52 -11.28
C CYS A 106 23.70 5.62 -12.12
N LEU A 107 23.17 5.23 -13.28
CA LEU A 107 22.28 6.07 -14.09
C LEU A 107 20.84 5.56 -13.93
N VAL A 108 19.98 6.34 -13.28
CA VAL A 108 18.56 6.02 -13.10
C VAL A 108 17.75 6.62 -14.25
N THR A 109 16.70 5.94 -14.71
CA THR A 109 15.80 6.44 -15.77
C THR A 109 14.45 5.72 -15.79
N SER A 110 13.40 6.37 -16.30
CA SER A 110 12.11 5.77 -16.69
C SER A 110 12.06 5.33 -18.16
N ASN A 111 13.08 5.65 -18.96
CA ASN A 111 13.03 5.54 -20.40
C ASN A 111 13.10 4.07 -20.84
N ARG A 112 11.94 3.41 -20.91
CA ARG A 112 11.77 1.97 -21.21
C ARG A 112 12.54 1.49 -22.46
N LYS A 113 12.93 2.37 -23.39
CA LYS A 113 13.82 2.06 -24.53
C LYS A 113 15.18 1.45 -24.11
N VAL A 114 15.63 1.69 -22.88
CA VAL A 114 16.88 1.09 -22.34
C VAL A 114 16.70 -0.33 -21.79
N GLN A 115 15.48 -0.88 -21.72
CA GLN A 115 15.18 -2.21 -21.17
C GLN A 115 16.12 -3.29 -21.73
N MET A 116 16.35 -3.29 -23.04
CA MET A 116 17.15 -4.33 -23.70
C MET A 116 18.67 -4.05 -23.71
N TYR A 117 19.15 -3.01 -23.03
CA TYR A 117 20.57 -2.67 -23.01
C TYR A 117 21.37 -3.58 -22.06
N LYS A 118 22.56 -4.03 -22.51
CA LYS A 118 23.49 -4.85 -21.72
C LYS A 118 24.01 -4.20 -20.43
N ARG A 119 23.85 -2.88 -20.25
CA ARG A 119 24.20 -2.15 -19.03
C ARG A 119 23.02 -1.89 -18.09
N THR A 120 21.78 -2.14 -18.52
CA THR A 120 20.60 -2.10 -17.66
C THR A 120 20.64 -3.31 -16.76
N ALA A 121 21.00 -3.09 -15.50
CA ALA A 121 21.40 -4.11 -14.53
C ALA A 121 20.25 -4.48 -13.59
N SER A 122 19.42 -3.50 -13.21
CA SER A 122 18.13 -3.74 -12.54
C SER A 122 17.00 -3.01 -13.24
N ILE A 123 15.81 -3.60 -13.16
CA ILE A 123 14.53 -2.91 -13.34
C ILE A 123 13.92 -2.71 -11.95
N ILE A 124 13.41 -1.53 -11.63
CA ILE A 124 12.75 -1.19 -10.37
C ILE A 124 11.25 -1.02 -10.63
N PHE A 125 10.43 -1.53 -9.72
CA PHE A 125 8.97 -1.51 -9.81
C PHE A 125 8.40 -0.91 -8.53
N TYR A 126 7.45 0.01 -8.68
CA TYR A 126 6.52 0.34 -7.61
C TYR A 126 5.45 -0.76 -7.56
N GLY A 127 5.24 -1.36 -6.38
CA GLY A 127 4.36 -2.52 -6.22
C GLY A 127 2.89 -2.21 -6.47
N THR A 128 2.42 -1.03 -6.08
CA THR A 128 1.05 -0.53 -6.31
C THR A 128 0.72 -0.43 -7.80
N ASP A 129 1.68 -0.01 -8.62
CA ASP A 129 1.59 0.07 -10.09
C ASP A 129 1.79 -1.29 -10.78
N PHE A 130 2.30 -2.31 -10.09
CA PHE A 130 2.75 -3.54 -10.75
C PHE A 130 1.58 -4.34 -11.32
N ARG A 131 1.58 -4.58 -12.64
CA ARG A 131 0.57 -5.37 -13.34
C ARG A 131 1.23 -6.54 -14.07
N ALA A 132 0.74 -7.76 -13.83
CA ALA A 132 1.34 -8.97 -14.36
C ALA A 132 1.37 -9.03 -15.90
N TYR A 133 0.35 -8.45 -16.55
CA TYR A 133 0.21 -8.35 -18.00
C TYR A 133 1.02 -7.19 -18.63
N GLU A 134 1.70 -6.36 -17.82
CA GLU A 134 2.61 -5.29 -18.29
C GLU A 134 4.08 -5.58 -17.95
N ALA A 135 4.40 -6.79 -17.49
CA ALA A 135 5.74 -7.14 -17.06
C ALA A 135 6.76 -7.04 -18.22
N PRO A 136 8.00 -6.55 -17.96
CA PRO A 136 9.04 -6.38 -18.98
C PRO A 136 9.63 -7.72 -19.41
N LEU A 137 8.92 -8.41 -20.31
CA LEU A 137 9.30 -9.66 -20.92
C LEU A 137 10.08 -9.44 -22.24
N PRO A 138 10.93 -10.40 -22.67
CA PRO A 138 11.37 -11.56 -21.90
C PRO A 138 12.36 -11.13 -20.81
N ARG A 139 12.28 -11.75 -19.62
CA ARG A 139 13.15 -11.39 -18.49
C ARG A 139 14.60 -11.76 -18.78
N LEU A 140 15.47 -10.76 -18.97
CA LEU A 140 16.86 -10.97 -19.37
C LEU A 140 17.71 -11.49 -18.20
N ARG A 141 18.52 -12.53 -18.44
CA ARG A 141 19.31 -13.21 -17.40
C ARG A 141 20.35 -12.33 -16.68
N HIS A 142 20.72 -11.19 -17.26
CA HIS A 142 21.64 -10.23 -16.62
C HIS A 142 20.93 -9.18 -15.76
N GLN A 143 19.60 -9.20 -15.69
CA GLN A 143 18.78 -8.21 -14.98
C GLN A 143 18.22 -8.74 -13.66
N THR A 144 18.43 -7.96 -12.60
CA THR A 144 17.62 -8.06 -11.39
C THR A 144 16.29 -7.32 -11.56
N TRP A 145 15.27 -7.75 -10.84
CA TRP A 145 14.05 -6.99 -10.61
C TRP A 145 14.05 -6.53 -9.15
N ALA A 146 13.76 -5.26 -8.88
CA ALA A 146 13.72 -4.69 -7.54
C ALA A 146 12.32 -4.14 -7.25
N LEU A 147 11.77 -4.44 -6.07
CA LEU A 147 10.44 -3.99 -5.65
C LEU A 147 10.55 -2.91 -4.59
N PHE A 148 9.83 -1.80 -4.81
CA PHE A 148 9.52 -0.82 -3.78
C PHE A 148 8.01 -0.91 -3.52
N HIS A 149 7.60 -1.27 -2.30
CA HIS A 149 6.18 -1.43 -1.92
C HIS A 149 5.97 -1.32 -0.41
N GLU A 150 5.93 -0.07 0.03
CA GLU A 150 5.54 0.44 1.35
C GLU A 150 4.02 0.34 1.64
N GLU A 151 3.24 0.25 0.58
CA GLU A 151 1.78 0.41 0.59
C GLU A 151 1.01 -0.79 1.14
N SER A 152 -0.29 -0.57 1.39
CA SER A 152 -1.21 -1.61 1.86
C SER A 152 -1.22 -2.84 0.95
N PRO A 153 -1.27 -4.07 1.48
CA PRO A 153 -1.39 -5.28 0.66
C PRO A 153 -2.66 -5.31 -0.20
N MET A 154 -3.69 -4.53 0.14
CA MET A 154 -4.89 -4.37 -0.67
C MET A 154 -4.63 -3.71 -2.04
N ASN A 155 -3.52 -2.97 -2.16
CA ASN A 155 -3.16 -2.30 -3.41
C ASN A 155 -2.58 -3.29 -4.43
N ASN A 156 -2.03 -4.43 -3.99
CA ASN A 156 -1.58 -5.50 -4.87
C ASN A 156 -1.35 -6.86 -4.17
N TYR A 157 -2.39 -7.69 -4.05
CA TYR A 157 -2.25 -9.02 -3.43
C TYR A 157 -1.30 -9.97 -4.18
N PHE A 158 -0.95 -9.70 -5.44
CA PHE A 158 0.09 -10.42 -6.19
C PHE A 158 1.39 -10.55 -5.38
N LEU A 159 1.75 -9.48 -4.66
CA LEU A 159 2.97 -9.38 -3.88
C LEU A 159 2.87 -10.09 -2.53
N SER A 160 1.66 -10.39 -2.04
CA SER A 160 1.46 -11.24 -0.85
C SER A 160 1.75 -12.72 -1.13
N HIS A 161 1.70 -13.13 -2.41
CA HIS A 161 1.86 -14.52 -2.83
C HIS A 161 3.31 -14.91 -3.10
N GLY A 162 3.68 -16.11 -2.65
CA GLY A 162 4.99 -16.70 -2.86
C GLY A 162 5.49 -16.65 -4.32
N PRO A 163 4.71 -17.10 -5.33
CA PRO A 163 5.11 -17.01 -6.73
C PRO A 163 5.40 -15.58 -7.21
N GLY A 164 4.69 -14.59 -6.68
CA GLY A 164 4.80 -13.18 -7.08
C GLY A 164 5.98 -12.47 -6.42
N ILE A 165 6.09 -12.55 -5.09
CA ILE A 165 7.21 -11.90 -4.37
C ILE A 165 8.57 -12.52 -4.72
N ARG A 166 8.61 -13.84 -5.01
CA ARG A 166 9.82 -14.53 -5.48
C ARG A 166 10.29 -14.10 -6.88
N LEU A 167 9.56 -13.24 -7.59
CA LEU A 167 10.06 -12.63 -8.83
C LEU A 167 11.12 -11.55 -8.55
N PHE A 168 11.18 -10.95 -7.36
CA PHE A 168 12.08 -9.83 -7.08
C PHE A 168 13.39 -10.30 -6.43
N ASN A 169 14.50 -9.63 -6.74
CA ASN A 169 15.85 -9.90 -6.24
C ASN A 169 16.21 -9.05 -5.03
N TYR A 170 15.64 -7.84 -4.97
CA TYR A 170 15.74 -6.87 -3.89
C TYR A 170 14.33 -6.31 -3.61
N THR A 171 14.01 -6.08 -2.34
CA THR A 171 12.69 -5.61 -1.88
C THR A 171 12.83 -4.55 -0.78
N ALA A 172 12.14 -3.42 -0.94
CA ALA A 172 11.83 -2.50 0.15
C ALA A 172 10.33 -2.56 0.41
N THR A 173 9.92 -3.03 1.58
CA THR A 173 8.51 -3.13 1.99
C THR A 173 8.37 -2.85 3.47
N PHE A 174 7.13 -2.75 3.96
CA PHE A 174 6.88 -2.64 5.41
C PHE A 174 7.37 -3.86 6.22
N ARG A 175 7.66 -5.01 5.61
CA ARG A 175 8.15 -6.21 6.32
C ARG A 175 9.59 -6.04 6.80
N ARG A 176 9.86 -6.38 8.07
CA ARG A 176 11.23 -6.35 8.63
C ARG A 176 12.19 -7.32 7.94
N GLU A 177 11.67 -8.41 7.36
CA GLU A 177 12.44 -9.40 6.63
C GLU A 177 12.69 -9.03 5.16
N SER A 178 12.20 -7.87 4.70
CA SER A 178 12.54 -7.36 3.37
C SER A 178 14.00 -6.86 3.31
N ASP A 179 14.54 -6.73 2.10
CA ASP A 179 15.97 -6.50 1.89
C ASP A 179 16.43 -5.09 2.30
N TYR A 180 15.47 -4.16 2.39
CA TYR A 180 15.62 -2.78 2.80
C TYR A 180 14.33 -2.34 3.54
N PRO A 181 14.17 -2.68 4.83
CA PRO A 181 12.88 -2.63 5.49
C PRO A 181 12.40 -1.21 5.77
N LEU A 182 11.09 -1.00 5.53
CA LEU A 182 10.35 0.26 5.70
C LEU A 182 9.38 0.23 6.90
N THR A 183 9.50 -0.78 7.78
CA THR A 183 8.59 -1.07 8.91
C THR A 183 8.28 0.11 9.82
N LEU A 184 9.19 1.09 9.93
CA LEU A 184 9.06 2.28 10.77
C LEU A 184 8.98 3.58 9.95
N GLN A 185 8.59 3.54 8.66
CA GLN A 185 8.57 4.74 7.81
C GLN A 185 7.59 5.81 8.29
N TRP A 186 6.58 5.40 9.06
CA TRP A 186 5.59 6.28 9.67
C TRP A 186 5.98 6.73 11.09
N LEU A 187 7.22 6.45 11.52
CA LEU A 187 7.81 6.90 12.78
C LEU A 187 9.09 7.71 12.50
N PRO A 188 9.01 9.05 12.40
CA PRO A 188 10.14 9.88 12.00
C PRO A 188 11.36 9.80 12.92
N SER A 189 11.17 9.75 14.25
CA SER A 189 12.27 9.65 15.23
C SER A 189 11.76 9.18 16.60
N LEU A 190 12.67 9.00 17.56
CA LEU A 190 12.28 8.84 18.96
C LEU A 190 11.68 10.14 19.53
N ASP A 191 12.25 11.30 19.15
CA ASP A 191 11.80 12.62 19.60
C ASP A 191 10.36 12.95 19.14
N TYR A 192 9.92 12.37 18.02
CA TYR A 192 8.53 12.43 17.56
C TYR A 192 7.56 11.84 18.60
N LEU A 193 7.87 10.67 19.15
CA LEU A 193 7.08 10.05 20.22
C LEU A 193 7.18 10.83 21.53
N LEU A 194 8.34 11.45 21.81
CA LEU A 194 8.62 12.20 23.04
C LEU A 194 8.05 13.64 23.04
N GLN A 195 7.46 14.10 21.94
CA GLN A 195 6.79 15.41 21.92
C GLN A 195 5.72 15.52 23.05
N PRO A 196 5.53 16.70 23.66
CA PRO A 196 4.50 16.91 24.68
C PRO A 196 3.10 16.48 24.22
N VAL A 197 2.26 16.05 25.17
CA VAL A 197 0.85 15.78 24.91
C VAL A 197 0.16 17.09 24.52
N ALA A 198 -0.35 17.18 23.29
CA ALA A 198 -0.85 18.45 22.73
C ALA A 198 -2.09 18.99 23.46
N VAL A 199 -2.96 18.09 23.97
CA VAL A 199 -4.12 18.45 24.80
C VAL A 199 -4.03 17.76 26.16
N PRO A 200 -3.82 18.50 27.27
CA PRO A 200 -3.70 17.92 28.61
C PRO A 200 -4.94 17.13 29.06
N LEU A 201 -4.74 16.09 29.89
CA LEU A 201 -5.81 15.19 30.36
C LEU A 201 -7.00 15.94 31.00
N GLY A 202 -6.74 16.97 31.81
CA GLY A 202 -7.80 17.78 32.41
C GLY A 202 -8.71 18.49 31.39
N GLU A 203 -8.16 18.84 30.22
CA GLU A 203 -8.89 19.43 29.10
C GLU A 203 -9.65 18.37 28.29
N LYS A 204 -9.03 17.20 28.05
CA LYS A 204 -9.75 16.03 27.48
C LYS A 204 -10.99 15.70 28.33
N ASN A 205 -10.83 15.73 29.66
CA ASN A 205 -11.92 15.49 30.61
C ASN A 205 -12.96 16.61 30.66
N ARG A 206 -12.59 17.86 30.36
CA ARG A 206 -13.56 18.96 30.19
C ARG A 206 -14.43 18.71 28.96
N LEU A 207 -13.82 18.47 27.81
CA LEU A 207 -14.50 18.18 26.56
C LEU A 207 -15.37 16.92 26.63
N ARG A 208 -14.90 15.88 27.34
CA ARG A 208 -15.66 14.66 27.62
C ARG A 208 -16.97 14.94 28.39
N ARG A 209 -16.92 15.82 29.39
CA ARG A 209 -18.13 16.27 30.14
C ARG A 209 -19.05 17.16 29.31
N GLU A 210 -18.52 17.84 28.31
CA GLU A 210 -19.27 18.67 27.35
C GLU A 210 -19.88 17.87 26.19
N GLY A 211 -19.71 16.55 26.18
CA GLY A 211 -20.38 15.64 25.25
C GLY A 211 -19.53 15.12 24.08
N LEU A 212 -18.22 15.39 24.07
CA LEU A 212 -17.27 14.70 23.19
C LEU A 212 -17.27 13.19 23.50
N ALA A 213 -17.22 12.31 22.49
CA ALA A 213 -17.04 10.88 22.74
C ALA A 213 -15.65 10.58 23.37
N PRO A 214 -15.50 9.46 24.09
CA PRO A 214 -14.18 9.03 24.58
C PRO A 214 -13.28 8.49 23.46
N VAL A 215 -13.90 7.99 22.37
CA VAL A 215 -13.24 7.29 21.26
C VAL A 215 -13.46 8.04 19.94
N LEU A 216 -12.37 8.27 19.21
CA LEU A 216 -12.35 8.84 17.87
C LEU A 216 -12.26 7.75 16.78
N TYR A 217 -13.02 7.91 15.69
CA TYR A 217 -12.81 7.23 14.42
C TYR A 217 -12.55 8.26 13.31
N MET A 218 -11.46 8.09 12.56
CA MET A 218 -11.04 9.04 11.53
C MET A 218 -10.55 8.26 10.29
N GLN A 219 -11.49 7.69 9.53
CA GLN A 219 -11.20 6.88 8.35
C GLN A 219 -12.10 7.27 7.18
N SER A 220 -11.50 7.42 5.99
CA SER A 220 -12.19 7.89 4.78
C SER A 220 -12.17 6.90 3.60
N HIS A 221 -11.58 5.73 3.79
CA HIS A 221 -11.60 4.63 2.83
C HIS A 221 -12.25 3.41 3.52
N CYS A 222 -13.40 2.96 3.01
CA CYS A 222 -14.40 2.27 3.83
C CYS A 222 -14.50 0.78 3.54
N ASP A 223 -14.53 0.44 2.26
CA ASP A 223 -14.61 -0.93 1.76
C ASP A 223 -13.17 -1.42 1.61
N VAL A 224 -12.68 -2.11 2.64
CA VAL A 224 -11.27 -2.49 2.80
C VAL A 224 -11.16 -3.93 3.31
N PRO A 225 -10.08 -4.68 2.98
CA PRO A 225 -9.97 -6.09 3.34
C PRO A 225 -9.89 -6.35 4.85
N SER A 226 -9.54 -5.36 5.68
CA SER A 226 -9.64 -5.49 7.14
C SER A 226 -11.08 -5.46 7.70
N ASP A 227 -12.07 -5.08 6.90
CA ASP A 227 -13.50 -4.98 7.26
C ASP A 227 -13.74 -4.18 8.56
N ARG A 228 -12.83 -3.24 8.84
CA ARG A 228 -12.76 -2.44 10.07
C ARG A 228 -14.09 -1.75 10.43
N ASN A 229 -14.86 -1.33 9.42
CA ASN A 229 -16.16 -0.69 9.61
C ASN A 229 -17.17 -1.62 10.31
N ARG A 230 -17.21 -2.92 9.99
CA ARG A 230 -18.12 -3.89 10.61
C ARG A 230 -17.80 -4.08 12.10
N TYR A 231 -16.52 -4.11 12.44
CA TYR A 231 -16.07 -4.13 13.84
C TYR A 231 -16.47 -2.85 14.59
N VAL A 232 -16.29 -1.67 13.98
CA VAL A 232 -16.64 -0.39 14.62
C VAL A 232 -18.16 -0.24 14.77
N GLN A 233 -18.97 -0.67 13.80
CA GLN A 233 -20.43 -0.71 13.91
C GLN A 233 -20.92 -1.57 15.09
N GLU A 234 -20.27 -2.71 15.37
CA GLU A 234 -20.56 -3.51 16.56
C GLU A 234 -20.09 -2.79 17.85
N LEU A 235 -18.88 -2.22 17.85
CA LEU A 235 -18.34 -1.48 18.99
C LEU A 235 -19.23 -0.29 19.42
N MET A 236 -19.79 0.43 18.44
CA MET A 236 -20.68 1.59 18.65
C MET A 236 -21.99 1.25 19.38
N LYS A 237 -22.38 -0.03 19.44
CA LYS A 237 -23.54 -0.49 20.26
C LYS A 237 -23.25 -0.44 21.76
N TYR A 238 -21.97 -0.38 22.15
CA TYR A 238 -21.54 -0.50 23.54
C TYR A 238 -20.80 0.74 24.08
N ILE A 239 -20.16 1.54 23.23
CA ILE A 239 -19.49 2.80 23.61
C ILE A 239 -19.73 3.90 22.57
N GLN A 240 -19.78 5.16 23.01
CA GLN A 240 -19.81 6.31 22.11
C GLN A 240 -18.52 6.38 21.28
N VAL A 241 -18.66 6.48 19.97
CA VAL A 241 -17.57 6.73 19.02
C VAL A 241 -17.99 7.91 18.14
N ASP A 242 -17.15 8.93 18.07
CA ASP A 242 -17.34 10.06 17.16
C ASP A 242 -16.53 9.78 15.89
N SER A 243 -17.21 9.61 14.76
CA SER A 243 -16.64 9.36 13.43
C SER A 243 -16.81 10.55 12.51
N TYR A 244 -15.69 11.06 12.02
CA TYR A 244 -15.58 12.28 11.22
C TYR A 244 -15.11 12.05 9.77
N GLY A 245 -14.45 10.91 9.51
CA GLY A 245 -14.07 10.54 8.16
C GLY A 245 -15.27 10.05 7.34
N LYS A 246 -15.07 9.80 6.04
CA LYS A 246 -16.16 9.33 5.14
C LYS A 246 -16.84 8.05 5.64
N CYS A 247 -16.18 7.24 6.47
CA CYS A 247 -16.71 5.97 6.95
C CYS A 247 -17.53 6.15 8.25
N LEU A 248 -18.77 5.68 8.24
CA LEU A 248 -19.76 5.76 9.33
C LEU A 248 -20.23 7.17 9.72
N ASN A 249 -19.42 8.22 9.44
CA ASN A 249 -19.70 9.66 9.47
C ASN A 249 -20.96 10.05 10.30
N ASN A 250 -20.80 10.08 11.63
CA ASN A 250 -21.86 10.49 12.56
C ASN A 250 -21.59 11.87 13.20
N LYS A 251 -20.49 12.54 12.81
CA LYS A 251 -20.14 13.91 13.19
C LYS A 251 -19.55 14.64 11.98
N PRO A 252 -19.99 15.86 11.65
CA PRO A 252 -19.30 16.69 10.67
C PRO A 252 -17.92 17.11 11.21
N LEU A 253 -16.94 17.23 10.31
CA LEU A 253 -15.71 17.96 10.60
C LEU A 253 -16.03 19.46 10.76
N PRO A 254 -15.20 20.22 11.48
CA PRO A 254 -15.17 21.68 11.34
C PRO A 254 -14.76 22.05 9.91
N GLU A 255 -15.38 23.08 9.33
CA GLU A 255 -15.11 23.57 7.97
C GLU A 255 -13.60 23.74 7.69
N ASN A 256 -12.83 24.21 8.68
CA ASN A 256 -11.38 24.41 8.56
C ASN A 256 -10.53 23.11 8.53
N LEU A 257 -11.17 21.94 8.59
CA LEU A 257 -10.56 20.60 8.53
C LEU A 257 -11.21 19.71 7.45
N GLU A 258 -12.15 20.24 6.64
CA GLU A 258 -12.80 19.47 5.57
C GLU A 258 -11.88 19.25 4.35
N ASP A 259 -10.87 20.09 4.17
CA ASP A 259 -9.83 19.89 3.16
C ASP A 259 -8.98 18.66 3.52
N THR A 260 -9.02 17.64 2.65
CA THR A 260 -8.34 16.37 2.85
C THR A 260 -6.83 16.50 2.94
N ALA A 261 -6.22 17.55 2.37
CA ALA A 261 -4.78 17.82 2.49
C ALA A 261 -4.34 18.09 3.94
N THR A 262 -5.26 18.55 4.81
CA THR A 262 -5.00 18.72 6.25
C THR A 262 -4.95 17.39 7.01
N ALA A 263 -5.65 16.36 6.50
CA ALA A 263 -5.75 15.05 7.13
C ALA A 263 -4.68 14.05 6.65
N THR A 264 -4.16 14.21 5.43
CA THR A 264 -3.05 13.42 4.88
C THR A 264 -1.71 13.84 5.49
N GLY A 265 -1.49 15.13 5.74
CA GLY A 265 -0.29 15.67 6.39
C GLY A 265 -0.28 15.55 7.93
N GLU A 266 0.71 16.19 8.56
CA GLU A 266 0.77 16.42 10.02
C GLU A 266 0.38 17.86 10.36
N GLU A 267 -0.72 18.34 9.76
CA GLU A 267 -1.20 19.70 9.96
C GLU A 267 -1.56 19.93 11.44
N SER A 268 -1.08 21.03 12.01
CA SER A 268 -1.15 21.28 13.45
C SER A 268 -2.58 21.45 13.97
N SER A 269 -3.51 22.05 13.23
CA SER A 269 -4.90 22.17 13.66
C SER A 269 -5.64 20.83 13.60
N PHE A 270 -5.40 20.01 12.57
CA PHE A 270 -5.91 18.63 12.50
C PHE A 270 -5.36 17.75 13.63
N MET A 271 -4.05 17.82 13.88
CA MET A 271 -3.40 17.03 14.93
C MET A 271 -3.88 17.44 16.33
N ASN A 272 -4.02 18.74 16.60
CA ASN A 272 -4.68 19.22 17.83
C ASN A 272 -6.16 18.80 17.93
N PHE A 273 -6.89 18.78 16.82
CA PHE A 273 -8.28 18.30 16.80
C PHE A 273 -8.38 16.81 17.21
N VAL A 274 -7.45 15.98 16.74
CA VAL A 274 -7.31 14.56 17.12
C VAL A 274 -6.89 14.42 18.59
N ALA A 275 -5.97 15.26 19.07
CA ALA A 275 -5.40 15.20 20.41
C ALA A 275 -6.41 15.33 21.55
N ARG A 276 -7.57 15.95 21.32
CA ARG A 276 -8.63 16.15 22.33
C ARG A 276 -9.24 14.85 22.87
N TYR A 277 -9.15 13.75 22.13
CA TYR A 277 -9.73 12.46 22.50
C TYR A 277 -8.83 11.67 23.46
N LYS A 278 -9.44 10.83 24.31
CA LYS A 278 -8.66 9.85 25.10
C LYS A 278 -8.15 8.71 24.22
N PHE A 279 -9.02 8.15 23.38
CA PHE A 279 -8.77 6.96 22.57
C PHE A 279 -8.93 7.24 21.06
N HIS A 280 -8.09 6.62 20.23
CA HIS A 280 -8.17 6.69 18.77
C HIS A 280 -8.25 5.26 18.19
N LEU A 281 -9.27 4.96 17.38
CA LEU A 281 -9.39 3.68 16.67
C LEU A 281 -8.36 3.60 15.51
N ALA A 282 -7.18 3.10 15.83
CA ALA A 282 -6.04 2.97 14.95
C ALA A 282 -6.14 1.68 14.13
N LEU A 283 -7.07 1.66 13.15
CA LEU A 283 -7.44 0.47 12.40
C LEU A 283 -6.86 0.52 10.98
N GLU A 284 -5.97 -0.41 10.63
CA GLU A 284 -5.38 -0.50 9.30
C GLU A 284 -6.40 -0.93 8.23
N ASN A 285 -6.13 -0.62 6.94
CA ASN A 285 -6.95 -1.07 5.81
C ASN A 285 -6.67 -2.53 5.39
N GLY A 286 -5.46 -3.05 5.66
CA GLY A 286 -5.12 -4.47 5.55
C GLY A 286 -4.53 -5.02 6.85
N LEU A 287 -4.72 -6.31 7.11
CA LEU A 287 -4.13 -7.02 8.26
C LEU A 287 -2.91 -7.83 7.79
N CYS A 288 -1.70 -7.40 8.13
CA CYS A 288 -0.47 -8.07 7.72
C CYS A 288 0.67 -7.78 8.71
N PRO A 289 1.55 -8.76 9.03
CA PRO A 289 2.70 -8.52 9.91
C PRO A 289 3.52 -7.31 9.46
N ASP A 290 3.97 -6.51 10.42
CA ASP A 290 4.72 -5.26 10.27
C ASP A 290 4.05 -4.13 9.47
N TYR A 291 2.84 -4.32 8.93
CA TYR A 291 2.07 -3.23 8.32
C TYR A 291 1.48 -2.33 9.41
N MET A 292 2.17 -1.22 9.70
CA MET A 292 1.79 -0.23 10.71
C MET A 292 1.98 1.17 10.11
N THR A 293 0.89 1.95 10.02
CA THR A 293 0.96 3.26 9.36
C THR A 293 0.81 4.44 10.32
N GLU A 294 0.64 5.65 9.79
CA GLU A 294 0.36 6.87 10.56
C GLU A 294 -0.78 6.70 11.58
N LYS A 295 -1.71 5.78 11.33
CA LYS A 295 -2.84 5.43 12.21
C LYS A 295 -2.38 4.96 13.58
N LEU A 296 -1.26 4.24 13.68
CA LEU A 296 -0.64 3.85 14.95
C LEU A 296 0.16 5.00 15.57
N TRP A 297 1.00 5.65 14.77
CA TRP A 297 2.04 6.55 15.29
C TRP A 297 1.54 7.95 15.64
N ARG A 298 0.60 8.52 14.86
CA ARG A 298 -0.01 9.83 15.14
C ARG A 298 -0.68 9.93 16.52
N PRO A 299 -1.55 9.01 16.97
CA PRO A 299 -2.13 9.09 18.31
C PRO A 299 -1.07 8.98 19.41
N LEU A 300 -0.06 8.11 19.27
CA LEU A 300 1.06 8.02 20.23
C LEU A 300 1.81 9.36 20.33
N HIS A 301 2.14 9.96 19.19
CA HIS A 301 2.77 11.27 19.12
C HIS A 301 1.90 12.40 19.70
N GLN A 302 0.60 12.42 19.44
CA GLN A 302 -0.32 13.42 20.02
C GLN A 302 -0.68 13.17 21.50
N GLY A 303 -0.33 12.01 22.07
CA GLY A 303 -0.68 11.63 23.44
C GLY A 303 -2.15 11.21 23.60
N CYS A 304 -2.69 10.56 22.58
CA CYS A 304 -3.90 9.74 22.65
C CYS A 304 -3.49 8.27 22.77
N VAL A 305 -4.36 7.43 23.32
CA VAL A 305 -4.10 5.99 23.40
C VAL A 305 -4.66 5.32 22.14
N PRO A 306 -3.82 4.73 21.27
CA PRO A 306 -4.31 3.95 20.13
C PRO A 306 -5.01 2.68 20.60
N VAL A 307 -6.19 2.45 20.04
CA VAL A 307 -6.96 1.21 20.12
C VAL A 307 -6.79 0.54 18.76
N TYR A 308 -5.82 -0.38 18.67
CA TYR A 308 -5.16 -0.76 17.41
C TYR A 308 -5.61 -2.11 16.86
N ARG A 309 -5.71 -2.19 15.52
CA ARG A 309 -5.81 -3.44 14.78
C ARG A 309 -5.16 -3.32 13.40
N GLY A 310 -4.32 -4.28 13.03
CA GLY A 310 -3.51 -4.20 11.81
C GLY A 310 -2.41 -5.26 11.77
N SER A 311 -1.19 -4.83 12.05
CA SER A 311 -0.05 -5.73 12.25
C SER A 311 -0.23 -6.64 13.46
N SER A 312 -0.16 -7.95 13.23
CA SER A 312 -0.09 -8.97 14.28
C SER A 312 1.25 -8.98 15.03
N SER A 313 2.26 -8.25 14.54
CA SER A 313 3.56 -8.07 15.17
C SER A 313 3.74 -6.69 15.81
N VAL A 314 2.68 -5.88 15.95
CA VAL A 314 2.74 -4.51 16.52
C VAL A 314 3.42 -4.45 17.89
N ALA A 315 3.25 -5.47 18.73
CA ALA A 315 3.87 -5.55 20.05
C ALA A 315 5.41 -5.52 20.00
N ASP A 316 6.03 -6.00 18.93
CA ASP A 316 7.48 -5.93 18.71
C ASP A 316 8.00 -4.49 18.53
N TRP A 317 7.10 -3.52 18.29
CA TRP A 317 7.41 -2.14 17.92
C TRP A 317 6.77 -1.10 18.86
N MET A 318 5.95 -1.52 19.82
CA MET A 318 5.38 -0.63 20.82
C MET A 318 6.49 0.01 21.69
N PRO A 319 6.43 1.31 22.03
CA PRO A 319 7.38 1.96 22.94
C PRO A 319 7.59 1.22 24.27
N ASN A 320 6.51 0.65 24.82
CA ASN A 320 6.52 -0.34 25.89
C ASN A 320 5.24 -1.19 25.82
N ASP A 321 5.17 -2.26 26.61
CA ASP A 321 4.07 -3.24 26.62
C ASP A 321 2.67 -2.67 26.98
N HIS A 322 2.58 -1.38 27.32
CA HIS A 322 1.38 -0.72 27.83
C HIS A 322 0.96 0.53 27.03
N SER A 323 1.66 0.92 25.96
CA SER A 323 1.34 2.15 25.23
C SER A 323 0.21 2.02 24.19
N VAL A 324 -0.29 0.81 23.94
CA VAL A 324 -1.31 0.51 22.90
C VAL A 324 -2.34 -0.49 23.43
N ILE A 325 -3.61 -0.28 23.10
CA ILE A 325 -4.70 -1.23 23.39
C ILE A 325 -4.92 -2.07 22.12
N ILE A 326 -4.36 -3.28 22.09
CA ILE A 326 -4.52 -4.21 20.94
C ILE A 326 -5.93 -4.81 20.97
N ILE A 327 -6.69 -4.67 19.88
CA ILE A 327 -8.08 -5.11 19.81
C ILE A 327 -8.23 -6.63 19.92
N ASP A 328 -7.37 -7.40 19.26
CA ASP A 328 -7.47 -8.87 19.23
C ASP A 328 -7.12 -9.55 20.58
N HIS A 329 -6.76 -8.79 21.61
CA HIS A 329 -6.66 -9.27 23.00
C HIS A 329 -8.03 -9.31 23.72
N PHE A 330 -9.09 -8.77 23.12
CA PHE A 330 -10.43 -8.73 23.71
C PHE A 330 -11.37 -9.73 23.04
N PRO A 331 -12.11 -10.57 23.79
CA PRO A 331 -12.99 -11.60 23.21
C PRO A 331 -14.24 -11.04 22.50
N SER A 332 -14.54 -9.75 22.61
CA SER A 332 -15.62 -9.09 21.87
C SER A 332 -15.52 -7.56 21.88
N PRO A 333 -16.14 -6.86 20.90
CA PRO A 333 -16.28 -5.40 20.92
C PRO A 333 -16.93 -4.88 22.21
N LYS A 334 -17.88 -5.64 22.78
CA LYS A 334 -18.48 -5.31 24.09
C LYS A 334 -17.45 -5.30 25.22
N SER A 335 -16.59 -6.31 25.30
CA SER A 335 -15.54 -6.38 26.34
C SER A 335 -14.48 -5.28 26.18
N LEU A 336 -14.17 -4.89 24.95
CA LEU A 336 -13.33 -3.72 24.64
C LEU A 336 -14.02 -2.42 25.09
N ALA A 337 -15.30 -2.22 24.78
CA ALA A 337 -16.07 -1.05 25.21
C ALA A 337 -16.17 -0.95 26.74
N GLU A 338 -16.37 -2.06 27.44
CA GLU A 338 -16.39 -2.11 28.91
C GLU A 338 -15.02 -1.78 29.51
N PHE A 339 -13.92 -2.20 28.87
CA PHE A 339 -12.56 -1.81 29.25
C PHE A 339 -12.30 -0.31 29.04
N LEU A 340 -12.61 0.21 27.85
CA LEU A 340 -12.42 1.63 27.50
C LEU A 340 -13.23 2.57 28.39
N LYS A 341 -14.42 2.18 28.86
CA LYS A 341 -15.19 2.96 29.85
C LYS A 341 -14.49 3.08 31.19
N ARG A 342 -14.01 1.98 31.77
CA ARG A 342 -13.26 2.01 33.04
C ARG A 342 -12.01 2.89 32.93
N LEU A 343 -11.37 2.91 31.76
CA LEU A 343 -10.19 3.72 31.47
C LEU A 343 -10.52 5.19 31.14
N ASP A 344 -11.71 5.49 30.61
CA ASP A 344 -12.26 6.85 30.49
C ASP A 344 -12.56 7.45 31.87
N GLU A 345 -13.05 6.62 32.80
CA GLU A 345 -13.42 6.99 34.17
C GLU A 345 -12.23 7.05 35.15
N ASN A 346 -11.07 6.48 34.80
CA ASN A 346 -9.89 6.37 35.67
C ASN A 346 -8.64 7.07 35.09
N ASP A 347 -8.44 8.34 35.45
CA ASP A 347 -7.32 9.16 34.97
C ASP A 347 -5.93 8.60 35.34
N ASP A 348 -5.76 8.01 36.53
CA ASP A 348 -4.48 7.43 36.97
C ASP A 348 -4.10 6.17 36.18
N GLU A 349 -5.08 5.41 35.70
CA GLU A 349 -4.87 4.24 34.85
C GLU A 349 -4.68 4.67 33.39
N TYR A 350 -5.44 5.65 32.91
CA TYR A 350 -5.23 6.26 31.58
C TYR A 350 -3.83 6.87 31.45
N ALA A 351 -3.34 7.56 32.48
CA ALA A 351 -2.02 8.19 32.46
C ALA A 351 -0.86 7.18 32.27
N ARG A 352 -1.03 5.91 32.66
CA ARG A 352 -0.02 4.85 32.48
C ARG A 352 0.24 4.55 31.01
N TYR A 353 -0.79 4.56 30.17
CA TYR A 353 -0.67 4.38 28.72
C TYR A 353 0.18 5.47 28.06
N LEU A 354 0.30 6.66 28.68
CA LEU A 354 1.10 7.77 28.18
C LEU A 354 2.48 7.89 28.83
N GLU A 355 2.90 6.95 29.69
CA GLU A 355 4.18 7.05 30.38
C GLU A 355 5.39 7.05 29.44
N PHE A 356 5.30 6.42 28.27
CA PHE A 356 6.34 6.39 27.24
C PHE A 356 6.76 7.79 26.74
N LYS A 357 5.97 8.84 27.03
CA LYS A 357 6.35 10.25 26.85
C LYS A 357 7.58 10.67 27.68
N LYS A 358 7.99 9.85 28.65
CA LYS A 358 9.26 9.99 29.38
C LYS A 358 10.29 9.03 28.73
N PRO A 359 11.48 9.50 28.31
CA PRO A 359 12.47 8.64 27.63
C PRO A 359 12.81 7.35 28.41
N SER A 360 12.89 7.43 29.74
CA SER A 360 13.15 6.30 30.65
C SER A 360 11.98 5.31 30.80
N ARG A 361 10.88 5.47 30.06
CA ARG A 361 9.74 4.54 29.99
C ARG A 361 9.53 4.00 28.57
N ILE A 362 10.43 4.28 27.63
CA ILE A 362 10.54 3.54 26.37
C ILE A 362 11.52 2.39 26.63
N THR A 363 11.00 1.16 26.65
CA THR A 363 11.72 -0.04 27.10
C THR A 363 11.99 -1.05 26.00
N ASN A 364 11.36 -0.87 24.83
CA ASN A 364 11.53 -1.76 23.69
C ASN A 364 12.89 -1.51 23.00
N THR A 365 13.85 -2.42 23.23
CA THR A 365 15.19 -2.32 22.64
C THR A 365 15.20 -2.49 21.12
N ARG A 366 14.29 -3.29 20.54
CA ARG A 366 14.20 -3.48 19.08
C ARG A 366 13.75 -2.20 18.37
N LEU A 367 12.79 -1.48 18.96
CA LEU A 367 12.36 -0.17 18.46
C LEU A 367 13.53 0.83 18.45
N LEU A 368 14.28 0.89 19.55
CA LEU A 368 15.42 1.79 19.70
C LEU A 368 16.55 1.44 18.71
N GLU A 369 16.96 0.17 18.64
CA GLU A 369 17.97 -0.33 17.71
C GLU A 369 17.59 -0.04 16.25
N ALA A 370 16.35 -0.34 15.84
CA ALA A 370 15.91 -0.10 14.47
C ALA A 370 15.86 1.39 14.08
N LEU A 371 15.55 2.29 15.02
CA LEU A 371 15.59 3.74 14.78
C LEU A 371 17.03 4.29 14.70
N GLU A 372 17.95 3.72 15.47
CA GLU A 372 19.37 4.06 15.43
C GLU A 372 20.02 3.56 14.12
N THR A 373 19.88 2.27 13.80
CA THR A 373 20.62 1.62 12.71
C THR A 373 20.02 1.81 11.31
N ARG A 374 18.79 2.33 11.16
CA ARG A 374 18.20 2.50 9.82
C ARG A 374 19.00 3.48 8.96
N GLU A 375 19.24 3.11 7.70
CA GLU A 375 20.06 3.87 6.76
C GLU A 375 19.32 5.07 6.14
N TRP A 376 18.01 5.17 6.33
CA TRP A 376 17.13 6.19 5.76
C TRP A 376 16.44 7.07 6.81
N GLY A 377 15.94 8.22 6.36
CA GLY A 377 15.24 9.23 7.13
C GLY A 377 13.82 9.49 6.65
N VAL A 378 13.04 10.19 7.49
CA VAL A 378 11.69 10.70 7.20
C VAL A 378 11.68 12.14 7.69
N ASN A 379 11.59 13.10 6.78
CA ASN A 379 11.80 14.54 7.05
C ASN A 379 13.15 14.86 7.73
N ASP A 380 14.12 13.94 7.62
CA ASP A 380 15.47 14.03 8.20
C ASP A 380 16.48 14.33 7.09
N MET A 381 16.98 15.56 7.05
CA MET A 381 17.93 16.05 6.04
C MET A 381 19.35 15.48 6.18
N SER A 382 19.64 14.71 7.23
CA SER A 382 20.96 14.07 7.44
C SER A 382 21.08 12.70 6.78
N LYS A 383 19.95 12.04 6.53
CA LYS A 383 19.84 10.73 5.87
C LYS A 383 19.18 10.88 4.48
N PRO A 384 19.38 9.94 3.54
CA PRO A 384 18.53 9.88 2.35
C PRO A 384 17.08 9.58 2.76
N ASN A 385 16.10 10.09 2.02
CA ASN A 385 14.73 9.57 2.13
C ASN A 385 14.71 8.08 1.73
N TYR A 386 13.69 7.34 2.15
CA TYR A 386 13.65 5.88 1.95
C TYR A 386 13.55 5.44 0.48
N LEU A 387 13.00 6.26 -0.43
CA LEU A 387 12.95 5.98 -1.87
C LEU A 387 14.36 6.05 -2.48
N ASN A 388 15.03 7.20 -2.37
CA ASN A 388 16.40 7.43 -2.83
C ASN A 388 17.38 6.47 -2.15
N GLY A 389 17.13 6.15 -0.88
CA GLY A 389 17.88 5.16 -0.10
C GLY A 389 17.78 3.75 -0.70
N PHE A 390 16.59 3.32 -1.13
CA PHE A 390 16.40 2.04 -1.82
C PHE A 390 17.02 2.04 -3.23
N GLU A 391 16.91 3.14 -3.99
CA GLU A 391 17.61 3.26 -5.27
C GLU A 391 19.13 3.08 -5.10
N CYS A 392 19.70 3.69 -4.05
CA CYS A 392 21.10 3.55 -3.73
C CYS A 392 21.48 2.17 -3.19
N TYR A 393 20.62 1.53 -2.41
CA TYR A 393 20.79 0.13 -2.01
C TYR A 393 20.90 -0.76 -3.26
N VAL A 394 19.96 -0.65 -4.20
CA VAL A 394 19.97 -1.41 -5.45
C VAL A 394 21.22 -1.08 -6.27
N CYS A 395 21.62 0.18 -6.37
CA CYS A 395 22.83 0.59 -7.08
C CYS A 395 24.11 -0.05 -6.53
N ASP A 396 24.28 -0.04 -5.21
CA ASP A 396 25.47 -0.58 -4.56
C ASP A 396 25.49 -2.11 -4.60
N LYS A 397 24.34 -2.80 -4.41
CA LYS A 397 24.26 -4.26 -4.60
C LYS A 397 24.57 -4.66 -6.05
N GLU A 398 24.08 -3.91 -7.03
CA GLU A 398 24.29 -4.21 -8.45
C GLU A 398 25.72 -3.95 -8.92
N ASN A 399 26.34 -2.86 -8.46
CA ASN A 399 27.77 -2.65 -8.73
C ASN A 399 28.64 -3.73 -8.10
N ALA A 400 28.31 -4.20 -6.89
CA ALA A 400 28.97 -5.33 -6.24
C ALA A 400 28.75 -6.65 -7.00
N ARG A 401 27.52 -6.97 -7.42
CA ARG A 401 27.20 -8.15 -8.25
C ARG A 401 28.01 -8.15 -9.54
N LEU A 402 27.98 -7.04 -10.28
CA LEU A 402 28.71 -6.90 -11.53
C LEU A 402 30.24 -6.96 -11.33
N ALA A 403 30.76 -6.52 -10.18
CA ALA A 403 32.17 -6.69 -9.82
C ALA A 403 32.53 -8.16 -9.53
N ALA A 404 31.68 -8.88 -8.79
CA ALA A 404 31.83 -10.31 -8.55
C ALA A 404 31.78 -11.11 -9.86
N GLU A 405 30.85 -10.81 -10.77
CA GLU A 405 30.81 -11.44 -12.10
C GLU A 405 32.07 -11.17 -12.92
N ARG A 406 32.58 -9.93 -12.94
CA ARG A 406 33.85 -9.61 -13.63
C ARG A 406 35.03 -10.39 -13.05
N THR A 407 35.05 -10.61 -11.74
CA THR A 407 36.10 -11.35 -11.04
C THR A 407 36.00 -12.85 -11.31
N TYR A 408 34.79 -13.41 -11.27
CA TYR A 408 34.51 -14.79 -11.66
C TYR A 408 34.91 -15.08 -13.11
N ARG A 409 34.46 -14.25 -14.07
CA ARG A 409 34.78 -14.41 -15.50
C ARG A 409 36.29 -14.32 -15.79
N LYS A 410 37.07 -13.61 -14.98
CA LYS A 410 38.54 -13.51 -15.10
C LYS A 410 39.27 -14.75 -14.58
N ALA A 411 38.73 -15.45 -13.59
CA ALA A 411 39.37 -16.61 -12.98
C ALA A 411 38.32 -17.56 -12.33
N PRO A 412 37.57 -18.34 -13.14
CA PRO A 412 36.46 -19.15 -12.65
C PRO A 412 36.92 -20.30 -11.73
N ASN A 413 38.15 -20.78 -11.90
CA ASN A 413 38.74 -21.83 -11.05
C ASN A 413 39.24 -21.31 -9.68
N LYS A 414 39.13 -19.99 -9.42
CA LYS A 414 39.60 -19.35 -8.16
C LYS A 414 38.50 -18.58 -7.41
N ASN A 415 37.36 -18.35 -8.05
CA ASN A 415 36.27 -17.52 -7.52
C ASN A 415 34.95 -18.25 -7.73
N GLN A 416 33.95 -18.02 -6.87
CA GLN A 416 32.60 -18.50 -7.12
C GLN A 416 31.82 -17.45 -7.95
N PRO A 417 30.84 -17.87 -8.77
CA PRO A 417 29.89 -16.93 -9.35
C PRO A 417 29.03 -16.31 -8.22
N PRO A 418 28.57 -15.05 -8.35
CA PRO A 418 27.63 -14.49 -7.39
C PRO A 418 26.34 -15.33 -7.41
N LYS A 419 25.88 -15.73 -6.21
CA LYS A 419 24.67 -16.54 -6.06
C LYS A 419 23.44 -15.71 -6.45
N PRO A 420 22.50 -16.23 -7.24
CA PRO A 420 21.20 -15.61 -7.43
C PRO A 420 20.51 -15.44 -6.07
N LYS A 421 20.03 -14.22 -5.79
CA LYS A 421 19.19 -13.90 -4.65
C LYS A 421 17.80 -13.58 -5.17
N MET A 422 16.78 -14.21 -4.59
CA MET A 422 15.37 -13.83 -4.74
C MET A 422 14.82 -13.51 -3.35
N ALA A 423 13.82 -12.64 -3.28
CA ALA A 423 12.99 -12.49 -2.10
C ALA A 423 12.21 -13.78 -1.81
N ASN A 424 11.67 -13.89 -0.60
CA ASN A 424 10.84 -15.01 -0.18
C ASN A 424 9.50 -14.53 0.44
N ASN A 425 8.63 -15.45 0.87
CA ASN A 425 7.30 -15.11 1.38
C ASN A 425 7.33 -14.19 2.61
N SER A 426 8.40 -14.15 3.40
CA SER A 426 8.54 -13.21 4.52
C SER A 426 8.65 -11.74 4.10
N HIS A 427 8.96 -11.44 2.84
CA HIS A 427 9.18 -10.05 2.37
C HIS A 427 7.86 -9.31 2.11
N MET A 428 6.72 -10.00 2.10
CA MET A 428 5.35 -9.45 2.08
C MET A 428 4.43 -10.41 2.85
N GLY A 429 3.94 -11.45 2.18
CA GLY A 429 3.37 -12.65 2.82
C GLY A 429 2.11 -12.43 3.63
N CYS A 430 1.23 -11.52 3.21
CA CYS A 430 0.01 -11.21 3.93
C CYS A 430 -1.03 -12.33 3.83
N PRO A 431 -1.80 -12.59 4.90
CA PRO A 431 -2.83 -13.62 4.92
C PRO A 431 -4.00 -13.28 3.99
N LEU A 432 -4.80 -14.31 3.68
CA LEU A 432 -6.14 -14.13 3.13
C LEU A 432 -6.95 -13.20 4.06
N PRO A 433 -7.62 -12.16 3.54
CA PRO A 433 -8.51 -11.31 4.33
C PRO A 433 -9.58 -12.10 5.09
N GLY A 434 -9.98 -11.60 6.26
CA GLY A 434 -11.05 -12.15 7.09
C GLY A 434 -11.99 -11.04 7.57
N PRO A 435 -13.25 -11.35 7.88
CA PRO A 435 -14.20 -10.35 8.35
C PRO A 435 -13.73 -9.70 9.65
N GLY A 436 -14.11 -8.44 9.82
CA GLY A 436 -13.73 -7.60 10.94
C GLY A 436 -14.41 -8.08 12.22
N TYR A 437 -15.62 -8.62 12.11
CA TYR A 437 -16.38 -9.20 13.20
C TYR A 437 -17.30 -10.33 12.70
N GLY A 438 -17.51 -11.36 13.53
CA GLY A 438 -18.20 -12.61 13.15
C GLY A 438 -17.30 -13.62 12.43
N HIS A 439 -17.85 -14.79 12.07
CA HIS A 439 -17.17 -15.73 11.18
C HIS A 439 -17.58 -15.50 9.73
N VAL A 440 -16.70 -15.88 8.79
CA VAL A 440 -16.97 -15.76 7.33
C VAL A 440 -18.17 -16.62 6.87
N THR A 441 -18.52 -17.66 7.65
CA THR A 441 -19.71 -18.50 7.48
C THR A 441 -21.02 -17.81 7.82
N ASP A 442 -20.96 -16.70 8.54
CA ASP A 442 -22.12 -16.00 9.10
C ASP A 442 -22.53 -14.82 8.20
N LEU A 443 -21.73 -14.52 7.17
CA LEU A 443 -21.98 -13.49 6.18
C LEU A 443 -23.03 -13.96 5.15
N PRO A 444 -23.94 -13.07 4.70
CA PRO A 444 -24.76 -13.31 3.53
C PRO A 444 -23.93 -13.66 2.29
N ALA A 445 -24.44 -14.52 1.42
CA ALA A 445 -23.75 -14.91 0.19
C ALA A 445 -23.54 -13.73 -0.78
N ASP A 446 -24.35 -12.67 -0.65
CA ASP A 446 -24.32 -11.42 -1.39
C ASP A 446 -23.59 -10.28 -0.64
N ASP A 447 -22.89 -10.56 0.47
CA ASP A 447 -22.08 -9.57 1.18
C ASP A 447 -20.93 -9.03 0.29
N GLY A 448 -20.91 -7.72 0.07
CA GLY A 448 -19.94 -7.08 -0.83
C GLY A 448 -18.48 -7.28 -0.44
N TRP A 449 -18.17 -7.41 0.87
CA TRP A 449 -16.80 -7.70 1.30
C TRP A 449 -16.41 -9.14 0.91
N LEU A 450 -17.33 -10.10 1.07
CA LEU A 450 -17.12 -11.51 0.76
C LEU A 450 -16.94 -11.76 -0.74
N GLN A 451 -17.62 -10.97 -1.58
CA GLN A 451 -17.51 -11.05 -3.04
C GLN A 451 -16.20 -10.43 -3.59
N ILE A 452 -15.64 -9.41 -2.91
CA ILE A 452 -14.45 -8.69 -3.40
C ILE A 452 -13.15 -9.31 -2.89
N TRP A 453 -12.89 -9.27 -1.59
CA TRP A 453 -11.53 -9.43 -1.06
C TRP A 453 -10.97 -10.85 -1.11
N PRO A 454 -11.74 -11.91 -0.81
CA PRO A 454 -11.29 -13.28 -1.06
C PRO A 454 -11.06 -13.57 -2.54
N GLN A 455 -11.88 -13.00 -3.44
CA GLN A 455 -11.74 -13.22 -4.88
C GLN A 455 -10.46 -12.57 -5.42
N ASP A 456 -10.21 -11.29 -5.10
CA ASP A 456 -8.99 -10.59 -5.55
C ASP A 456 -7.72 -11.25 -4.99
N TYR A 457 -7.75 -11.71 -3.73
CA TYR A 457 -6.65 -12.47 -3.15
C TYR A 457 -6.31 -13.73 -3.97
N TRP A 458 -7.30 -14.53 -4.36
CA TRP A 458 -7.02 -15.75 -5.14
C TRP A 458 -6.73 -15.48 -6.62
N GLN A 459 -7.39 -14.51 -7.25
CA GLN A 459 -7.07 -14.09 -8.62
C GLN A 459 -5.62 -13.55 -8.73
N SER A 460 -5.15 -12.86 -7.69
CA SER A 460 -3.76 -12.43 -7.57
C SER A 460 -2.75 -13.59 -7.50
N LEU A 461 -3.13 -14.76 -6.94
CA LEU A 461 -2.28 -15.95 -6.96
C LEU A 461 -2.18 -16.53 -8.37
N ASP A 462 -3.30 -16.71 -9.06
CA ASP A 462 -3.32 -17.21 -10.45
C ASP A 462 -2.50 -16.28 -11.37
N GLN A 463 -2.61 -14.96 -11.21
CA GLN A 463 -1.76 -13.99 -11.92
C GLN A 463 -0.26 -14.15 -11.61
N ALA A 464 0.10 -14.39 -10.34
CA ALA A 464 1.47 -14.58 -9.90
C ALA A 464 2.10 -15.85 -10.49
N GLU A 465 1.37 -16.96 -10.47
CA GLU A 465 1.78 -18.22 -11.10
C GLU A 465 1.79 -18.11 -12.64
N GLY A 466 0.87 -17.32 -13.21
CA GLY A 466 0.79 -17.04 -14.64
C GLY A 466 2.03 -16.33 -15.15
N LEU A 467 2.47 -15.26 -14.48
CA LEU A 467 3.69 -14.55 -14.84
C LEU A 467 4.95 -15.38 -14.54
N GLU A 468 4.98 -16.17 -13.45
CA GLU A 468 6.07 -17.12 -13.24
C GLU A 468 6.13 -18.14 -14.40
N SER A 469 4.99 -18.62 -14.89
CA SER A 469 4.91 -19.51 -16.04
C SER A 469 5.43 -18.87 -17.34
N LEU A 470 5.05 -17.62 -17.65
CA LEU A 470 5.60 -16.88 -18.80
C LEU A 470 7.14 -16.78 -18.73
N ILE A 471 7.66 -16.39 -17.56
CA ILE A 471 9.11 -16.25 -17.34
C ILE A 471 9.82 -17.60 -17.46
N ARG A 472 9.25 -18.69 -16.91
CA ARG A 472 9.82 -20.05 -17.00
C ARG A 472 9.85 -20.58 -18.44
N HIS A 473 8.90 -20.21 -19.29
CA HIS A 473 8.87 -20.56 -20.72
C HIS A 473 9.70 -19.61 -21.60
N ASN A 474 10.30 -18.56 -21.02
CA ASN A 474 11.03 -17.51 -21.74
C ASN A 474 10.15 -16.79 -22.78
N GLU A 475 8.87 -16.60 -22.46
CA GLU A 475 7.94 -15.84 -23.31
C GLU A 475 8.33 -14.36 -23.34
N SER A 476 8.11 -13.73 -24.50
CA SER A 476 8.34 -12.29 -24.72
C SER A 476 7.05 -11.45 -24.75
N ASP A 477 5.89 -12.10 -24.89
CA ASP A 477 4.58 -11.46 -25.01
C ASP A 477 3.78 -11.63 -23.72
N PRO A 478 3.60 -10.57 -22.89
CA PRO A 478 2.86 -10.66 -21.65
C PRO A 478 1.33 -10.77 -21.85
N SER A 479 0.80 -10.54 -23.06
CA SER A 479 -0.64 -10.76 -23.35
C SER A 479 -1.04 -12.23 -23.25
N LEU A 480 -0.07 -13.15 -23.34
CA LEU A 480 -0.26 -14.59 -23.16
C LEU A 480 -0.56 -14.99 -21.70
N LEU A 481 -0.52 -14.08 -20.73
CA LEU A 481 -0.78 -14.35 -19.30
C LEU A 481 -2.04 -15.18 -19.07
N TRP A 482 -3.19 -14.73 -19.61
CA TRP A 482 -4.48 -15.40 -19.41
C TRP A 482 -4.53 -16.81 -19.99
N LYS A 483 -3.83 -17.04 -21.10
CA LYS A 483 -3.66 -18.37 -21.73
C LYS A 483 -2.85 -19.30 -20.82
N HIS A 484 -1.82 -18.80 -20.14
CA HIS A 484 -1.05 -19.58 -19.16
C HIS A 484 -1.88 -19.90 -17.92
N ILE A 485 -2.63 -18.94 -17.39
CA ILE A 485 -3.57 -19.15 -16.26
C ILE A 485 -4.60 -20.23 -16.60
N GLN A 486 -5.26 -20.12 -17.76
CA GLN A 486 -6.25 -21.11 -18.22
C GLN A 486 -5.64 -22.51 -18.36
N ASN A 487 -4.44 -22.63 -18.92
CA ASN A 487 -3.74 -23.91 -19.05
C ASN A 487 -3.41 -24.55 -17.69
N MET A 488 -2.99 -23.74 -16.70
CA MET A 488 -2.73 -24.22 -15.34
C MET A 488 -4.01 -24.68 -14.64
N ALA A 489 -5.10 -23.92 -14.74
CA ALA A 489 -6.41 -24.29 -14.20
C ALA A 489 -6.93 -25.61 -14.80
N VAL A 490 -6.74 -25.82 -16.10
CA VAL A 490 -7.07 -27.10 -16.78
C VAL A 490 -6.16 -28.25 -16.33
N SER A 491 -4.90 -28.00 -15.96
CA SER A 491 -4.02 -29.03 -15.39
C SER A 491 -4.43 -29.41 -13.96
N ARG A 492 -4.74 -28.40 -13.13
CA ARG A 492 -5.30 -28.53 -11.77
C ARG A 492 -6.54 -29.43 -11.78
N ALA A 493 -7.53 -29.09 -12.59
CA ALA A 493 -8.78 -29.84 -12.74
C ALA A 493 -8.60 -31.29 -13.28
N ARG A 494 -7.43 -31.62 -13.84
CA ARG A 494 -7.08 -32.96 -14.35
C ARG A 494 -6.20 -33.76 -13.39
N GLY A 495 -5.95 -33.26 -12.17
CA GLY A 495 -5.15 -33.95 -11.16
C GLY A 495 -3.67 -34.11 -11.54
N LYS A 496 -3.13 -33.23 -12.38
CA LYS A 496 -1.74 -33.26 -12.82
C LYS A 496 -0.91 -32.18 -12.12
N HIS A 497 -0.18 -32.62 -11.09
CA HIS A 497 0.87 -31.89 -10.36
C HIS A 497 2.07 -32.81 -10.16
#